data_AF-A0A2L2WRE0-F1
#
_entry.id   AF-A0A2L2WRE0-F1
#
_cell.length_a   1.000
_cell.length_b   1.000
_cell.length_c   1.000
_cell.angle_alpha   90.00
_cell.angle_beta   90.00
_cell.angle_gamma   90.00
#
_symmetry.space_group_name_H-M   'P 1'
#
loop_
_entity.id
_entity.type
_entity.pdbx_description
1 polymer ?
#
loop_
_entity_poly.entity_id
_entity_poly.type
_entity_poly.pdbx_seq_one_letter_code
_entity_poly.pdbx_strand_id
1 'polypeptide(L)'
;MAKNISFTLKYWKQNGPKDEGRFDTREMKNIPDDTSFLEMLDILNEELISEGSEPFVFDHDCREGICGMCSLYINGHPHGPATGATTCQLYMRRFNDGDVITVEPWRSAAYPVIKDCMV
;
A
#
# COMPACT_ATOMS: atom_id res chain seq x y z
N MET A 1 -2.76 -14.03 -20.97
CA MET A 1 -2.84 -14.50 -19.58
C MET A 1 -2.17 -13.44 -18.74
N ALA A 2 -2.77 -13.03 -17.61
CA ALA A 2 -2.13 -12.10 -16.69
C ALA A 2 -0.78 -12.68 -16.24
N LYS A 3 0.23 -11.82 -16.12
CA LYS A 3 1.55 -12.22 -15.64
C LYS A 3 1.53 -12.08 -14.12
N ASN A 4 2.11 -13.03 -13.41
CA ASN A 4 2.29 -12.89 -11.97
C ASN A 4 3.69 -12.32 -11.69
N ILE A 5 3.77 -11.47 -10.66
CA ILE A 5 5.02 -10.92 -10.14
C ILE A 5 5.15 -11.27 -8.66
N SER A 6 6.38 -11.42 -8.19
CA SER A 6 6.72 -11.50 -6.77
C SER A 6 7.67 -10.36 -6.42
N PHE A 7 7.54 -9.77 -5.25
CA PHE A 7 8.29 -8.58 -4.86
C PHE A 7 8.38 -8.47 -3.34
N THR A 8 9.33 -7.68 -2.87
CA THR A 8 9.44 -7.31 -1.46
C THR A 8 8.61 -6.06 -1.19
N LEU A 9 7.62 -6.14 -0.32
CA LEU A 9 6.86 -5.00 0.16
C LEU A 9 7.43 -4.49 1.49
N LYS A 10 7.85 -3.23 1.52
CA LYS A 10 8.14 -2.48 2.75
C LYS A 10 6.93 -1.61 3.06
N TYR A 11 6.22 -1.91 4.14
CA TYR A 11 5.01 -1.20 4.52
C TYR A 11 5.20 -0.54 5.89
N TRP A 12 4.74 0.70 6.01
CA TRP A 12 4.85 1.47 7.24
C TRP A 12 3.99 0.88 8.35
N LYS A 13 4.51 0.81 9.56
CA LYS A 13 3.77 0.43 10.76
C LYS A 13 3.98 1.46 11.85
N GLN A 14 2.88 1.90 12.44
CA GLN A 14 2.87 2.88 13.51
C GLN A 14 1.57 2.74 14.31
N ASN A 15 1.65 2.39 15.59
CA ASN A 15 0.43 2.08 16.37
C ASN A 15 -0.41 3.32 16.72
N GLY A 16 0.20 4.51 16.66
CA GLY A 16 -0.43 5.76 17.07
C GLY A 16 0.39 7.01 16.70
N PRO A 17 -0.21 8.21 16.81
CA PRO A 17 0.42 9.48 16.42
C PRO A 17 1.67 9.85 17.24
N LYS A 18 1.89 9.19 18.39
CA LYS A 18 3.02 9.44 19.29
C LYS A 18 4.13 8.40 19.18
N ASP A 19 3.87 7.29 18.49
CA ASP A 19 4.84 6.22 18.31
C ASP A 19 5.76 6.53 17.14
N GLU A 20 7.03 6.15 17.25
CA GLU A 20 7.94 6.18 16.11
C GLU A 20 7.51 5.09 15.11
N GLY A 21 7.20 5.51 13.89
CA GLY A 21 6.86 4.56 12.84
C GLY A 21 8.10 3.91 12.24
N ARG A 22 7.89 2.72 11.68
CA ARG A 22 8.95 1.88 11.11
C ARG A 22 8.46 1.20 9.84
N PHE A 23 9.38 0.62 9.08
CA PHE A 23 9.01 -0.27 7.99
C PHE A 23 9.10 -1.72 8.43
N ASP A 24 7.98 -2.42 8.33
CA ASP A 24 7.99 -3.88 8.32
C ASP A 24 8.15 -4.34 6.85
N THR A 25 8.62 -5.58 6.65
CA THR A 25 8.94 -6.11 5.32
C THR A 25 8.26 -7.46 5.11
N ARG A 26 7.68 -7.68 3.93
CA ARG A 26 7.02 -8.93 3.54
C ARG A 26 7.33 -9.29 2.10
N GLU A 27 7.52 -10.58 1.84
CA GLU A 27 7.62 -11.12 0.47
C GLU A 27 6.22 -11.40 -0.06
N MET A 28 5.77 -10.64 -1.07
CA MET A 28 4.51 -10.86 -1.76
C MET A 28 4.77 -11.76 -2.97
N LYS A 29 4.09 -12.91 -3.06
CA LYS A 29 4.41 -13.94 -4.05
C LYS A 29 3.26 -14.16 -5.03
N ASN A 30 3.61 -14.29 -6.31
CA ASN A 30 2.69 -14.67 -7.39
C ASN A 30 1.46 -13.75 -7.50
N ILE A 31 1.62 -12.44 -7.27
CA ILE A 31 0.55 -11.45 -7.39
C ILE A 31 0.26 -11.20 -8.88
N PRO A 32 -0.99 -11.37 -9.35
CA PRO A 32 -1.36 -11.02 -10.72
C PRO A 32 -1.13 -9.53 -11.03
N ASP A 33 -0.58 -9.23 -12.20
CA ASP A 33 -0.24 -7.86 -12.61
C ASP A 33 -1.46 -6.97 -12.92
N ASP A 34 -2.65 -7.57 -13.07
CA ASP A 34 -3.94 -6.90 -13.18
C ASP A 34 -4.61 -6.61 -11.83
N THR A 35 -3.99 -7.01 -10.71
CA THR A 35 -4.40 -6.62 -9.36
C THR A 35 -4.11 -5.12 -9.15
N SER A 36 -5.03 -4.38 -8.55
CA SER A 36 -4.79 -3.00 -8.12
C SER A 36 -3.91 -2.96 -6.87
N PHE A 37 -3.29 -1.81 -6.58
CA PHE A 37 -2.44 -1.66 -5.41
C PHE A 37 -3.22 -1.85 -4.11
N LEU A 38 -4.49 -1.42 -4.05
CA LEU A 38 -5.32 -1.62 -2.86
C LEU A 38 -5.73 -3.09 -2.69
N GLU A 39 -6.06 -3.79 -3.78
CA GLU A 39 -6.30 -5.24 -3.70
C GLU A 39 -5.05 -6.00 -3.27
N MET A 40 -3.86 -5.56 -3.69
CA MET A 40 -2.59 -6.12 -3.22
C MET A 40 -2.40 -5.90 -1.70
N LEU A 41 -2.82 -4.76 -1.16
CA LEU A 41 -2.84 -4.51 0.29
C LEU A 41 -3.93 -5.32 1.01
N ASP A 42 -5.06 -5.60 0.37
CA ASP A 42 -6.07 -6.52 0.89
C ASP A 42 -5.48 -7.94 1.03
N ILE A 43 -4.76 -8.42 0.00
CA ILE A 43 -4.04 -9.71 0.05
C ILE A 43 -3.01 -9.73 1.20
N LEU A 44 -2.21 -8.66 1.35
CA LEU A 44 -1.30 -8.51 2.50
C LEU A 44 -2.06 -8.68 3.83
N ASN A 45 -3.21 -8.02 3.97
CA ASN A 45 -4.01 -8.08 5.18
C ASN A 45 -4.60 -9.46 5.43
N GLU A 46 -5.07 -10.17 4.41
CA GLU A 46 -5.54 -11.55 4.52
C GLU A 46 -4.42 -12.47 5.03
N GLU A 47 -3.20 -12.34 4.50
CA GLU A 47 -2.08 -13.14 4.97
C GLU A 47 -1.69 -12.80 6.42
N LEU A 48 -1.63 -11.51 6.78
CA LEU A 48 -1.36 -11.07 8.17
C LEU A 48 -2.39 -11.62 9.15
N ILE A 49 -3.67 -11.54 8.80
CA ILE A 49 -4.77 -12.08 9.62
C ILE A 49 -4.61 -13.59 9.80
N SER A 50 -4.29 -14.31 8.73
CA SER A 50 -4.09 -15.77 8.78
C SER A 50 -2.95 -16.19 9.71
N GLU A 51 -1.96 -15.32 9.88
CA GLU A 51 -0.81 -15.50 10.77
C GLU A 51 -1.08 -15.02 12.20
N GLY A 52 -2.29 -14.51 12.49
CA GLY A 52 -2.65 -13.93 13.79
C GLY A 52 -2.03 -12.56 14.05
N SER A 53 -1.52 -11.90 13.00
CA SER A 53 -0.96 -10.55 13.05
C SER A 53 -2.03 -9.49 12.82
N GLU A 54 -1.79 -8.28 13.32
CA GLU A 54 -2.70 -7.17 13.08
C GLU A 54 -2.62 -6.68 11.63
N PRO A 55 -3.76 -6.44 10.96
CA PRO A 55 -3.79 -5.84 9.62
C PRO A 55 -3.04 -4.52 9.53
N PHE A 56 -2.56 -4.21 8.33
CA PHE A 56 -2.06 -2.91 7.93
C PHE A 56 -3.22 -1.97 7.63
N VAL A 57 -3.24 -0.83 8.32
CA VAL A 57 -4.33 0.16 8.25
C VAL A 57 -4.02 1.22 7.19
N PHE A 58 -4.98 1.45 6.29
CA PHE A 58 -4.95 2.50 5.27
C PHE A 58 -6.37 2.92 4.89
N ASP A 59 -6.53 4.15 4.42
CA ASP A 59 -7.85 4.70 4.07
C ASP A 59 -8.26 4.30 2.63
N HIS A 60 -9.48 3.78 2.46
CA HIS A 60 -10.07 3.48 1.15
C HIS A 60 -11.60 3.47 1.18
N ASP A 61 -12.24 3.87 0.07
CA ASP A 61 -13.72 3.82 -0.08
C ASP A 61 -14.12 3.46 -1.52
N CYS A 62 -14.29 4.44 -2.41
CA CYS A 62 -14.89 4.22 -3.74
C CYS A 62 -14.15 3.25 -4.67
N ARG A 63 -12.83 3.06 -4.48
CA ARG A 63 -11.93 2.23 -5.33
C ARG A 63 -11.96 2.52 -6.85
N GLU A 64 -12.45 3.69 -7.25
CA GLU A 64 -12.60 4.10 -8.66
C GLU A 64 -11.99 5.47 -8.98
N GLY A 65 -11.27 6.06 -8.02
CA GLY A 65 -10.51 7.29 -8.20
C GLY A 65 -11.29 8.58 -8.02
N ILE A 66 -12.42 8.55 -7.29
CA ILE A 66 -13.33 9.70 -7.14
C ILE A 66 -13.27 10.33 -5.74
N CYS A 67 -13.28 9.54 -4.67
CA CYS A 67 -13.44 10.04 -3.30
C CYS A 67 -12.22 10.80 -2.72
N GLY A 68 -11.02 10.61 -3.28
CA GLY A 68 -9.78 11.23 -2.78
C GLY A 68 -9.19 10.60 -1.50
N MET A 69 -9.72 9.48 -1.02
CA MET A 69 -9.35 8.92 0.30
C MET A 69 -8.06 8.08 0.31
N CYS A 70 -7.68 7.45 -0.81
CA CYS A 70 -6.53 6.51 -0.89
C CYS A 70 -5.14 7.18 -0.91
N SER A 71 -4.90 8.09 0.04
CA SER A 71 -3.74 8.97 0.21
C SER A 71 -2.46 8.24 0.63
N LEU A 72 -1.93 7.38 -0.25
CA LEU A 72 -0.71 6.62 -0.02
C LEU A 72 0.49 7.25 -0.75
N TYR A 73 1.66 7.19 -0.12
CA TYR A 73 2.92 7.57 -0.73
C TYR A 73 3.68 6.29 -1.08
N ILE A 74 3.88 6.03 -2.38
CA ILE A 74 4.37 4.75 -2.88
C ILE A 74 5.65 4.99 -3.68
N ASN A 75 6.74 4.32 -3.30
CA ASN A 75 8.08 4.51 -3.86
C ASN A 75 8.50 6.00 -3.92
N GLY A 76 8.17 6.77 -2.88
CA GLY A 76 8.51 8.19 -2.80
C GLY A 76 7.66 9.10 -3.69
N HIS A 77 6.54 8.62 -4.24
CA HIS A 77 5.61 9.43 -5.02
C HIS A 77 4.17 9.37 -4.47
N PRO A 78 3.45 10.51 -4.42
CA PRO A 78 2.03 10.50 -4.08
C PRO A 78 1.27 9.64 -5.08
N HIS A 79 0.47 8.68 -4.60
CA HIS A 79 -0.28 7.72 -5.40
C HIS A 79 0.56 6.79 -6.29
N GLY A 80 1.88 6.76 -6.09
CA GLY A 80 2.80 5.89 -6.81
C GLY A 80 3.20 6.39 -8.21
N PRO A 81 3.91 5.57 -8.99
CA PRO A 81 4.65 6.03 -10.18
C PRO A 81 3.78 6.36 -11.40
N ALA A 82 2.46 6.22 -11.32
CA ALA A 82 1.56 6.48 -12.43
C ALA A 82 1.13 7.96 -12.49
N THR A 83 1.29 8.60 -13.64
CA THR A 83 0.82 9.98 -13.84
C THR A 83 -0.70 10.04 -13.96
N GLY A 84 -1.33 10.96 -13.22
CA GLY A 84 -2.76 11.26 -13.34
C GLY A 84 -3.67 10.13 -12.83
N ALA A 85 -3.16 9.29 -11.93
CA ALA A 85 -3.91 8.19 -11.34
C ALA A 85 -3.90 8.28 -9.81
N THR A 86 -4.99 7.80 -9.21
CA THR A 86 -5.08 7.59 -7.76
C THR A 86 -4.53 6.21 -7.39
N THR A 87 -4.20 5.98 -6.11
CA THR A 87 -3.67 4.68 -5.66
C THR A 87 -4.59 3.51 -6.00
N CYS A 88 -5.91 3.69 -5.90
CA CYS A 88 -6.88 2.63 -6.26
C CYS A 88 -6.90 2.29 -7.76
N GLN A 89 -6.33 3.14 -8.61
CA GLN A 89 -6.16 2.91 -10.05
C GLN A 89 -4.72 2.56 -10.42
N LEU A 90 -3.82 2.46 -9.44
CA LEU A 90 -2.47 1.95 -9.64
C LEU A 90 -2.54 0.44 -9.69
N TYR A 91 -2.05 -0.17 -10.77
CA TYR A 91 -2.06 -1.62 -10.96
C TYR A 91 -0.65 -2.19 -10.83
N MET A 92 -0.56 -3.45 -10.40
CA MET A 92 0.71 -4.12 -10.14
C MET A 92 1.59 -4.27 -11.39
N ARG A 93 1.01 -4.26 -12.61
CA ARG A 93 1.74 -4.16 -13.91
C ARG A 93 2.63 -2.93 -14.08
N ARG A 94 2.57 -1.96 -13.17
CA ARG A 94 3.49 -0.81 -13.14
C ARG A 94 4.81 -1.10 -12.41
N PHE A 95 4.91 -2.27 -11.78
CA PHE A 95 6.08 -2.76 -11.07
C PHE A 95 6.63 -4.01 -11.76
N ASN A 96 7.86 -4.37 -11.43
CA ASN A 96 8.56 -5.52 -11.98
C ASN A 96 8.66 -6.66 -10.96
N ASP A 97 8.83 -7.87 -11.48
CA ASP A 97 9.18 -9.03 -10.66
C ASP A 97 10.57 -8.82 -10.01
N GLY A 98 10.66 -9.10 -8.71
CA GLY A 98 11.83 -8.85 -7.88
C GLY A 98 11.97 -7.41 -7.36
N ASP A 99 11.02 -6.51 -7.62
CA ASP A 99 11.08 -5.15 -7.12
C ASP A 99 11.03 -5.09 -5.58
N VAL A 100 11.52 -3.98 -5.04
CA VAL A 100 11.22 -3.57 -3.67
C VAL A 100 10.25 -2.39 -3.73
N ILE A 101 9.02 -2.62 -3.27
CA ILE A 101 7.96 -1.62 -3.24
C ILE A 101 7.86 -1.08 -1.82
N THR A 102 7.85 0.24 -1.66
CA THR A 102 7.67 0.91 -0.37
C THR A 102 6.34 1.65 -0.34
N VAL A 103 5.55 1.45 0.70
CA VAL A 103 4.31 2.20 0.97
C VAL A 103 4.39 2.84 2.35
N GLU A 104 4.15 4.15 2.40
CA GLU A 104 4.21 4.97 3.61
C GLU A 104 3.04 5.97 3.66
N PRO A 105 2.71 6.51 4.85
CA PRO A 105 1.61 7.47 5.00
C PRO A 105 1.84 8.73 4.18
N TRP A 106 0.74 9.42 3.89
CA TRP A 106 0.82 10.78 3.36
C TRP A 106 1.57 11.69 4.32
N ARG A 107 2.66 12.31 3.87
CA ARG A 107 3.45 13.22 4.69
C ARG A 107 2.96 14.66 4.54
N SER A 108 2.01 15.06 5.39
CA SER A 108 1.55 16.45 5.48
C SER A 108 1.32 16.84 6.92
N ALA A 109 1.70 18.07 7.30
CA ALA A 109 1.39 18.61 8.63
C ALA A 109 -0.12 18.74 8.89
N ALA A 110 -0.93 18.83 7.83
CA ALA A 110 -2.39 18.88 7.93
C ALA A 110 -3.05 17.49 8.11
N TYR A 111 -2.32 16.42 7.82
CA TYR A 111 -2.79 15.03 7.88
C TYR A 111 -1.79 14.18 8.68
N PRO A 112 -1.79 14.30 10.02
CA PRO A 112 -0.88 13.56 10.88
C PRO A 112 -1.28 12.08 10.96
N VAL A 113 -0.30 11.18 10.95
CA VAL A 113 -0.54 9.73 11.09
C VAL A 113 -1.34 9.41 12.36
N ILE A 114 -2.47 8.74 12.19
CA ILE A 114 -3.29 8.21 13.29
C ILE A 114 -2.87 6.77 13.58
N LYS A 115 -2.74 5.93 12.55
CA LYS A 115 -2.24 4.55 12.64
C LYS A 115 -1.78 4.06 11.27
N ASP A 116 -0.60 3.46 11.20
CA ASP A 116 0.01 2.98 9.96
C ASP A 116 -0.06 4.05 8.85
N CYS A 117 -0.89 3.85 7.82
CA CYS A 117 -1.07 4.79 6.72
C CYS A 117 -2.37 5.63 6.80
N MET A 118 -3.14 5.51 7.87
CA MET A 118 -4.30 6.38 8.14
C MET A 118 -3.83 7.72 8.70
N VAL A 119 -4.33 8.82 8.14
CA VAL A 119 -3.88 10.20 8.40
C VAL A 119 -5.02 11.20 8.61
#